data_AF-A0A1X7N449-F1
#
_entry.id   AF-A0A1X7N449-F1
#
_cell.length_a   1.000
_cell.length_b   1.000
_cell.length_c   1.000
_cell.angle_alpha   90.00
_cell.angle_beta   90.00
_cell.angle_gamma   90.00
#
_symmetry.space_group_name_H-M   'P 1'
#
loop_
_entity.id
_entity.type
_entity.pdbx_description
1 polymer ?
#
loop_
_entity_poly.entity_id
_entity_poly.type
_entity_poly.pdbx_seq_one_letter_code
_entity_poly.pdbx_strand_id
1 'polypeptide(L)'
;MTGTAGGWRTERGLDRLVNFTDATVAIAITFLVLPLVDVVEQGGFSDLGSLLAAHGGTLSAFFITFAVIGRLWLVHHAVFEGVERYSTALVTVNFVWLAAIVLLPFAANLLSNVFVTDPSVFALYIGTMIVASAATLSMQLILRRDPELLAPGVDPLRSSSRSLVVIGLLLLALVLAVTVPAVNMFWLLLLLLAGPIERLVHRGRSPEPRRRTRTSRGLDRIVNFSDATVAIAITILVLPLVEVAPEIGREGGGVADVLDQHRDSLLAFGLSFTLIAVFWVPHHRVFELAGDYDAGLVWLDLLWLASVAFFPFTTSALAQLPDSRATIGLYIGTMVVMSGTLVLIEWHLLRRPGLMRAGAGRVRLSRPSVPFGLLALALVLALLVPSVGLWWLLLLTLQRPLWLVLARRQER
;
A
#
# COMPACT_ATOMS: atom_id res chain seq x y z
N MET A 1 -5.59 -9.63 52.08
CA MET A 1 -6.19 -10.21 50.86
C MET A 1 -7.01 -9.13 50.17
N THR A 2 -6.40 -8.38 49.26
CA THR A 2 -7.08 -7.43 48.37
C THR A 2 -6.73 -7.85 46.95
N GLY A 3 -7.51 -8.79 46.42
CA GLY A 3 -7.42 -9.20 45.04
C GLY A 3 -7.92 -8.06 44.16
N THR A 4 -7.00 -7.32 43.54
CA THR A 4 -7.35 -6.49 42.40
C THR A 4 -7.56 -7.42 41.22
N ALA A 5 -8.82 -7.53 40.80
CA ALA A 5 -9.23 -8.17 39.57
C ALA A 5 -8.66 -7.39 38.36
N GLY A 6 -7.37 -7.55 38.10
CA GLY A 6 -6.74 -7.14 36.85
C GLY A 6 -7.14 -8.15 35.78
N GLY A 7 -8.30 -7.94 35.16
CA GLY A 7 -8.76 -8.76 34.03
C GLY A 7 -7.76 -8.65 32.89
N TRP A 8 -6.77 -9.56 32.86
CA TRP A 8 -5.79 -9.66 31.81
C TRP A 8 -6.53 -9.86 30.50
N ARG A 9 -6.41 -8.87 29.61
CA ARG A 9 -7.07 -8.90 28.32
C ARG A 9 -6.46 -10.00 27.47
N THR A 10 -7.31 -10.76 26.79
CA THR A 10 -6.93 -12.01 26.11
C THR A 10 -6.07 -11.73 24.88
N GLU A 11 -5.24 -12.70 24.49
CA GLU A 11 -4.47 -12.65 23.23
C GLU A 11 -5.38 -12.42 22.03
N ARG A 12 -6.56 -13.08 22.01
CA ARG A 12 -7.59 -12.88 20.99
C ARG A 12 -8.10 -11.43 20.92
N GLY A 13 -8.12 -10.71 22.05
CA GLY A 13 -8.47 -9.30 22.10
C GLY A 13 -7.41 -8.40 21.44
N LEU A 14 -6.14 -8.72 21.65
CA LEU A 14 -5.02 -8.04 20.99
C LEU A 14 -5.04 -8.27 19.47
N ASP A 15 -5.22 -9.52 19.04
CA ASP A 15 -5.26 -9.86 17.62
C ASP A 15 -6.39 -9.10 16.90
N ARG A 16 -7.56 -8.96 17.54
CA ARG A 16 -8.67 -8.14 17.01
C ARG A 16 -8.30 -6.68 16.88
N LEU A 17 -7.63 -6.09 17.87
CA LEU A 17 -7.17 -4.70 17.84
C LEU A 17 -6.18 -4.47 16.69
N VAL A 18 -5.22 -5.38 16.55
CA VAL A 18 -4.20 -5.31 15.51
C VAL A 18 -4.82 -5.45 14.13
N ASN A 19 -5.67 -6.46 13.91
CA ASN A 19 -6.36 -6.66 12.64
C ASN A 19 -7.28 -5.48 12.28
N PHE A 20 -7.97 -4.90 13.27
CA PHE A 20 -8.75 -3.68 13.07
C PHE A 20 -7.87 -2.49 12.64
N THR A 21 -6.69 -2.37 13.25
CA THR A 21 -5.73 -1.30 12.94
C THR A 21 -5.19 -1.46 11.52
N ASP A 22 -4.76 -2.67 11.16
CA ASP A 22 -4.23 -2.96 9.82
C ASP A 22 -5.30 -2.76 8.73
N ALA A 23 -6.56 -3.17 8.98
CA ALA A 23 -7.67 -2.91 8.08
C ALA A 23 -7.99 -1.42 7.92
N THR A 24 -7.97 -0.64 9.01
CA THR A 24 -8.20 0.81 8.95
C THR A 24 -7.12 1.52 8.13
N VAL A 25 -5.87 1.13 8.30
CA VAL A 25 -4.75 1.68 7.51
C VAL A 25 -4.89 1.27 6.03
N ALA A 26 -5.29 0.04 5.76
CA ALA A 26 -5.53 -0.45 4.39
C ALA A 26 -6.63 0.34 3.66
N ILE A 27 -7.69 0.75 4.37
CA ILE A 27 -8.71 1.67 3.83
C ILE A 27 -8.08 3.03 3.51
N ALA A 28 -7.37 3.63 4.47
CA ALA A 28 -6.77 4.95 4.27
C ALA A 28 -5.78 4.98 3.10
N ILE A 29 -4.92 3.96 2.97
CA ILE A 29 -3.89 3.93 1.93
C ILE A 29 -4.46 3.68 0.53
N THR A 30 -5.58 2.96 0.42
CA THR A 30 -6.25 2.67 -0.87
C THR A 30 -7.15 3.81 -1.32
N PHE A 31 -7.79 4.53 -0.40
CA PHE A 31 -8.64 5.69 -0.70
C PHE A 31 -7.87 6.85 -1.35
N LEU A 32 -6.54 6.84 -1.28
CA LEU A 32 -5.69 7.78 -2.01
C LEU A 32 -5.92 7.76 -3.53
N VAL A 33 -6.44 6.66 -4.09
CA VAL A 33 -6.71 6.56 -5.52
C VAL A 33 -7.97 7.30 -5.95
N LEU A 34 -8.90 7.59 -5.03
CA LEU A 34 -10.22 8.16 -5.36
C LEU A 34 -10.08 9.51 -6.09
N PRO A 35 -9.28 10.49 -5.63
CA PRO A 35 -9.15 11.74 -6.36
C PRO A 35 -8.61 11.58 -7.79
N LEU A 36 -7.82 10.52 -8.05
CA LEU A 36 -7.36 10.21 -9.41
C LEU A 36 -8.48 9.62 -10.27
N VAL A 37 -9.29 8.73 -9.69
CA VAL A 37 -10.48 8.18 -10.35
C VAL A 37 -11.46 9.31 -10.67
N ASP A 38 -11.79 10.16 -9.70
CA ASP A 38 -12.74 11.26 -9.86
C ASP A 38 -12.34 12.23 -10.99
N VAL A 39 -11.05 12.55 -11.10
CA VAL A 39 -10.52 13.43 -12.17
C VAL A 39 -10.73 12.81 -13.56
N VAL A 40 -10.61 11.49 -13.68
CA VAL A 40 -10.83 10.79 -14.94
C VAL A 40 -12.32 10.72 -15.27
N GLU A 41 -13.15 10.38 -14.28
CA GLU A 41 -14.60 10.19 -14.44
C GLU A 41 -15.33 11.50 -14.74
N GLN A 42 -14.83 12.65 -14.26
CA GLN A 42 -15.35 13.97 -14.64
C GLN A 42 -15.21 14.29 -16.15
N GLY A 43 -14.34 13.55 -16.86
CA GLY A 43 -14.14 13.70 -18.29
C GLY A 43 -13.46 15.02 -18.70
N GLY A 44 -13.60 15.40 -19.97
CA GLY A 44 -13.05 16.64 -20.50
C GLY A 44 -11.60 16.57 -21.00
N PHE A 45 -10.96 15.41 -20.95
CA PHE A 45 -9.62 15.18 -21.48
C PHE A 45 -9.66 14.37 -22.78
N SER A 46 -8.87 14.78 -23.76
CA SER A 46 -8.75 14.07 -25.05
C SER A 46 -7.87 12.83 -24.99
N ASP A 47 -6.95 12.78 -24.02
CA ASP A 47 -5.93 11.75 -23.92
C ASP A 47 -5.31 11.72 -22.51
N LEU A 48 -4.57 10.64 -22.21
CA LEU A 48 -3.88 10.49 -20.92
C LEU A 48 -2.80 11.56 -20.67
N GLY A 49 -2.14 12.04 -21.73
CA GLY A 49 -1.07 13.03 -21.60
C GLY A 49 -1.58 14.38 -21.13
N SER A 50 -2.70 14.85 -21.70
CA SER A 50 -3.36 16.08 -21.24
C SER A 50 -3.88 15.97 -19.81
N LEU A 51 -4.44 14.82 -19.42
CA LEU A 51 -4.86 14.56 -18.04
C LEU A 51 -3.66 14.61 -17.06
N LEU A 52 -2.56 13.92 -17.38
CA LEU A 52 -1.38 13.90 -16.52
C LEU A 52 -0.67 15.26 -16.46
N ALA A 53 -0.71 16.04 -17.53
CA ALA A 53 -0.18 17.40 -17.54
C ALA A 53 -0.98 18.33 -16.62
N ALA A 54 -2.31 18.18 -16.59
CA ALA A 54 -3.20 18.96 -15.73
C ALA A 54 -3.17 18.50 -14.26
N HIS A 55 -3.08 17.19 -14.02
CA HIS A 55 -3.25 16.56 -12.69
C HIS A 55 -2.03 15.78 -12.18
N GLY A 56 -0.83 16.13 -12.64
CA GLY A 56 0.41 15.51 -12.18
C GLY A 56 0.65 15.66 -10.67
N GLY A 57 0.11 16.71 -10.06
CA GLY A 57 0.10 16.91 -8.61
C GLY A 57 -0.69 15.83 -7.87
N THR A 58 -1.87 15.47 -8.36
CA THR A 58 -2.74 14.41 -7.81
C THR A 58 -2.06 13.05 -7.88
N LEU A 59 -1.39 12.75 -9.02
CA LEU A 59 -0.63 11.51 -9.19
C LEU A 59 0.55 11.43 -8.20
N SER A 60 1.26 12.53 -8.04
CA SER A 60 2.38 12.61 -7.08
C SER A 60 1.89 12.46 -5.64
N ALA A 61 0.75 13.08 -5.30
CA ALA A 61 0.14 13.00 -3.98
C ALA A 61 -0.27 11.56 -3.61
N PHE A 62 -0.79 10.79 -4.58
CA PHE A 62 -1.07 9.36 -4.39
C PHE A 62 0.20 8.61 -3.96
N PHE A 63 1.27 8.62 -4.76
CA PHE A 63 2.47 7.82 -4.47
C PHE A 63 3.23 8.30 -3.23
N ILE A 64 3.35 9.62 -3.04
CA ILE A 64 4.02 10.19 -1.86
C ILE A 64 3.24 9.83 -0.59
N THR A 65 1.92 10.00 -0.59
CA THR A 65 1.10 9.71 0.60
C THR A 65 0.99 8.21 0.85
N PHE A 66 0.97 7.37 -0.21
CA PHE A 66 1.05 5.92 -0.08
C PHE A 66 2.35 5.52 0.64
N ALA A 67 3.49 6.06 0.20
CA ALA A 67 4.78 5.79 0.83
C ALA A 67 4.82 6.30 2.28
N VAL A 68 4.22 7.46 2.57
CA VAL A 68 4.09 8.01 3.93
C VAL A 68 3.26 7.08 4.83
N ILE A 69 2.05 6.70 4.42
CA ILE A 69 1.17 5.82 5.22
C ILE A 69 1.82 4.45 5.40
N GLY A 70 2.36 3.85 4.33
CA GLY A 70 3.09 2.59 4.40
C GLY A 70 4.27 2.69 5.37
N ARG A 71 5.02 3.79 5.36
CA ARG A 71 6.11 4.02 6.31
C ARG A 71 5.63 4.14 7.75
N LEU A 72 4.56 4.88 8.00
CA LEU A 72 3.96 5.01 9.34
C LEU A 72 3.47 3.65 9.85
N TRP A 73 2.80 2.89 8.99
CA TRP A 73 2.38 1.52 9.27
C TRP A 73 3.57 0.62 9.61
N LEU A 74 4.70 0.71 8.92
CA LEU A 74 5.89 -0.08 9.26
C LEU A 74 6.48 0.23 10.63
N VAL A 75 6.42 1.49 11.05
CA VAL A 75 6.88 1.86 12.39
C VAL A 75 5.88 1.35 13.43
N HIS A 76 4.58 1.50 13.18
CA HIS A 76 3.53 0.94 14.02
C HIS A 76 3.63 -0.59 14.12
N HIS A 77 3.92 -1.25 12.99
CA HIS A 77 4.16 -2.67 12.87
C HIS A 77 5.26 -3.13 13.81
N ALA A 78 6.43 -2.48 13.73
CA ALA A 78 7.57 -2.76 14.57
C ALA A 78 7.32 -2.49 16.07
N VAL A 79 6.47 -1.51 16.41
CA VAL A 79 6.10 -1.23 17.82
C VAL A 79 5.26 -2.36 18.41
N PHE A 80 4.35 -2.95 17.61
CA PHE A 80 3.42 -3.99 18.06
C PHE A 80 3.92 -5.42 17.86
N GLU A 81 5.01 -5.63 17.12
CA GLU A 81 5.61 -6.97 16.88
C GLU A 81 5.92 -7.72 18.19
N GLY A 82 6.37 -6.99 19.21
CA GLY A 82 6.71 -7.54 20.53
C GLY A 82 5.64 -7.38 21.60
N VAL A 83 4.43 -6.91 21.25
CA VAL A 83 3.34 -6.71 22.21
C VAL A 83 2.57 -8.02 22.39
N GLU A 84 2.34 -8.44 23.64
CA GLU A 84 1.55 -9.62 24.00
C GLU A 84 0.28 -9.27 24.76
N ARG A 85 0.26 -8.11 25.43
CA ARG A 85 -0.90 -7.61 26.18
C ARG A 85 -1.13 -6.13 25.86
N TYR A 86 -2.34 -5.66 26.11
CA TYR A 86 -2.69 -4.26 25.83
C TYR A 86 -3.40 -3.59 27.01
N SER A 87 -3.11 -2.30 27.21
CA SER A 87 -3.75 -1.44 28.21
C SER A 87 -4.75 -0.48 27.57
N THR A 88 -5.63 0.17 28.36
CA THR A 88 -6.54 1.19 27.83
C THR A 88 -5.77 2.35 27.22
N ALA A 89 -4.72 2.80 27.90
CA ALA A 89 -3.88 3.89 27.42
C ALA A 89 -3.26 3.58 26.05
N LEU A 90 -2.74 2.36 25.85
CA LEU A 90 -2.19 1.93 24.56
C LEU A 90 -3.26 1.97 23.46
N VAL A 91 -4.46 1.46 23.74
CA VAL A 91 -5.59 1.49 22.80
C VAL A 91 -6.00 2.92 22.46
N THR A 92 -6.16 3.79 23.45
CA THR A 92 -6.55 5.19 23.23
C THR A 92 -5.54 5.91 22.34
N VAL A 93 -4.23 5.73 22.59
CA VAL A 93 -3.20 6.34 21.75
C VAL A 93 -3.17 5.71 20.35
N ASN A 94 -3.43 4.40 20.22
CA ASN A 94 -3.61 3.75 18.91
C ASN A 94 -4.78 4.38 18.12
N PHE A 95 -5.89 4.72 18.77
CA PHE A 95 -7.01 5.40 18.10
C PHE A 95 -6.68 6.84 17.68
N VAL A 96 -5.86 7.56 18.45
CA VAL A 96 -5.32 8.87 18.02
C VAL A 96 -4.43 8.70 16.78
N TRP A 97 -3.61 7.65 16.77
CA TRP A 97 -2.78 7.32 15.60
C TRP A 97 -3.64 6.98 14.38
N LEU A 98 -4.66 6.14 14.53
CA LEU A 98 -5.60 5.78 13.47
C LEU A 98 -6.35 6.99 12.92
N ALA A 99 -6.82 7.89 13.79
CA ALA A 99 -7.49 9.12 13.38
C ALA A 99 -6.57 9.99 12.50
N ALA A 100 -5.28 10.09 12.86
CA ALA A 100 -4.30 10.79 12.03
C ALA A 100 -4.09 10.08 10.69
N ILE A 101 -3.99 8.75 10.66
CA ILE A 101 -3.83 7.99 9.39
C ILE A 101 -5.02 8.21 8.46
N VAL A 102 -6.25 8.12 8.97
CA VAL A 102 -7.48 8.28 8.16
C VAL A 102 -7.65 9.72 7.66
N LEU A 103 -7.05 10.71 8.34
CA LEU A 103 -7.08 12.11 7.90
C LEU A 103 -6.08 12.41 6.77
N LEU A 104 -5.04 11.60 6.58
CA LEU A 104 -3.99 11.85 5.57
C LEU A 104 -4.52 11.86 4.11
N PRO A 105 -5.39 10.94 3.67
CA PRO A 105 -5.96 11.00 2.32
C PRO A 105 -6.72 12.29 2.04
N PHE A 106 -7.52 12.74 3.02
CA PHE A 106 -8.24 14.01 2.93
C PHE A 106 -7.27 15.19 2.82
N ALA A 107 -6.27 15.26 3.70
CA ALA A 107 -5.28 16.33 3.67
C ALA A 107 -4.45 16.33 2.36
N ALA A 108 -4.10 15.15 1.83
CA ALA A 108 -3.42 15.01 0.54
C ALA A 108 -4.27 15.52 -0.63
N ASN A 109 -5.58 15.22 -0.60
CA ASN A 109 -6.51 15.69 -1.62
C ASN A 109 -6.65 17.22 -1.60
N LEU A 110 -6.84 17.81 -0.40
CA LEU A 110 -6.87 19.27 -0.27
C LEU A 110 -5.59 19.92 -0.80
N LEU A 111 -4.44 19.31 -0.51
CA LEU A 111 -3.13 19.83 -0.88
C LEU A 111 -2.88 19.79 -2.39
N SER A 112 -3.42 18.79 -3.09
CA SER A 112 -3.12 18.56 -4.51
C SER A 112 -4.21 19.05 -5.46
N ASN A 113 -5.46 19.16 -5.01
CA ASN A 113 -6.59 19.45 -5.89
C ASN A 113 -7.38 20.71 -5.51
N VAL A 114 -7.35 21.17 -4.26
CA VAL A 114 -8.28 22.22 -3.79
C VAL A 114 -7.54 23.52 -3.44
N PHE A 115 -6.55 23.44 -2.55
CA PHE A 115 -5.88 24.62 -1.98
C PHE A 115 -4.35 24.50 -2.12
N VAL A 116 -3.90 24.34 -3.37
CA VAL A 116 -2.49 23.97 -3.70
C VAL A 116 -1.45 24.99 -3.20
N THR A 117 -1.84 26.24 -3.01
CA THR A 117 -0.95 27.33 -2.56
C THR A 117 -1.22 27.78 -1.13
N ASP A 118 -2.20 27.20 -0.42
CA ASP A 118 -2.60 27.65 0.91
C ASP A 118 -1.68 27.06 2.00
N PRO A 119 -0.92 27.88 2.74
CA PRO A 119 -0.05 27.42 3.83
C PRO A 119 -0.77 26.60 4.90
N SER A 120 -2.06 26.85 5.13
CA SER A 120 -2.85 26.13 6.14
C SER A 120 -3.03 24.64 5.79
N VAL A 121 -3.06 24.29 4.51
CA VAL A 121 -3.21 22.90 4.06
C VAL A 121 -1.90 22.13 4.19
N PHE A 122 -0.76 22.78 3.97
CA PHE A 122 0.54 22.23 4.34
C PHE A 122 0.62 21.93 5.84
N ALA A 123 0.13 22.86 6.65
CA ALA A 123 0.07 22.69 8.10
C ALA A 123 -0.85 21.55 8.51
N LEU A 124 -1.99 21.37 7.84
CA LEU A 124 -2.89 20.24 8.07
C LEU A 124 -2.21 18.90 7.72
N TYR A 125 -1.60 18.78 6.53
CA TYR A 125 -0.97 17.54 6.08
C TYR A 125 0.24 17.16 6.96
N ILE A 126 1.20 18.07 7.12
CA ILE A 126 2.42 17.80 7.92
C ILE A 126 2.07 17.71 9.41
N GLY A 127 1.13 18.52 9.90
CA GLY A 127 0.60 18.46 11.26
C GLY A 127 -0.01 17.10 11.58
N THR A 128 -0.78 16.53 10.66
CA THR A 128 -1.34 15.17 10.79
C THR A 128 -0.22 14.11 10.90
N MET A 129 0.84 14.24 10.11
CA MET A 129 2.02 13.35 10.22
C MET A 129 2.76 13.51 11.56
N ILE A 130 2.83 14.72 12.10
CA ILE A 130 3.40 14.99 13.43
C ILE A 130 2.54 14.32 14.51
N VAL A 131 1.21 14.43 14.43
CA VAL A 131 0.28 13.75 15.36
C VAL A 131 0.47 12.23 15.32
N ALA A 132 0.52 11.63 14.13
CA ALA A 132 0.78 10.19 13.97
C ALA A 132 2.16 9.79 14.56
N SER A 133 3.18 10.60 14.34
CA SER A 133 4.53 10.35 14.87
C SER A 133 4.59 10.51 16.40
N ALA A 134 3.90 11.49 16.96
CA ALA A 134 3.79 11.73 18.40
C ALA A 134 2.95 10.63 19.09
N ALA A 135 1.88 10.15 18.48
CA ALA A 135 1.12 9.00 18.96
C ALA A 135 1.99 7.74 18.97
N THR A 136 2.80 7.52 17.93
CA THR A 136 3.77 6.42 17.87
C THR A 136 4.79 6.50 19.01
N LEU A 137 5.36 7.68 19.26
CA LEU A 137 6.27 7.90 20.38
C LEU A 137 5.56 7.65 21.72
N SER A 138 4.32 8.12 21.88
CA SER A 138 3.53 7.89 23.09
C SER A 138 3.29 6.40 23.35
N MET A 139 2.98 5.60 22.32
CA MET A 139 2.86 4.14 22.46
C MET A 139 4.18 3.51 22.93
N GLN A 140 5.31 3.93 22.37
CA GLN A 140 6.63 3.46 22.82
C GLN A 140 6.91 3.85 24.27
N LEU A 141 6.53 5.06 24.71
CA LEU A 141 6.69 5.50 26.10
C LEU A 141 5.80 4.72 27.07
N ILE A 142 4.57 4.37 26.67
CA ILE A 142 3.68 3.50 27.45
C ILE A 142 4.29 2.11 27.60
N LEU A 143 4.73 1.49 26.50
CA LEU A 143 5.36 0.16 26.51
C LEU A 143 6.68 0.13 27.31
N ARG A 144 7.38 1.26 27.42
CA ARG A 144 8.55 1.40 28.31
C ARG A 144 8.17 1.48 29.78
N ARG A 145 7.05 2.14 30.11
CA ARG A 145 6.57 2.27 31.48
C ARG A 145 5.97 0.97 32.00
N ASP A 146 5.33 0.21 31.12
CA ASP A 146 4.66 -1.05 31.44
C ASP A 146 5.29 -2.24 30.67
N PRO A 147 6.51 -2.71 31.02
CA PRO A 147 7.19 -3.81 30.32
C PRO A 147 6.41 -5.14 30.31
N GLU A 148 5.46 -5.32 31.24
CA GLU A 148 4.58 -6.50 31.30
C GLU A 148 3.66 -6.64 30.07
N LEU A 149 3.54 -5.59 29.25
CA LEU A 149 2.80 -5.63 27.99
C LEU A 149 3.58 -6.30 26.85
N LEU A 150 4.90 -6.44 27.01
CA LEU A 150 5.81 -6.95 25.98
C LEU A 150 6.17 -8.41 26.24
N ALA A 151 6.48 -9.12 25.15
CA ALA A 151 7.07 -10.44 25.22
C ALA A 151 8.42 -10.42 25.97
N PRO A 152 8.76 -11.48 26.73
CA PRO A 152 10.03 -11.55 27.44
C PRO A 152 11.24 -11.36 26.51
N GLY A 153 12.14 -10.44 26.87
CA GLY A 153 13.37 -10.17 26.12
C GLY A 153 13.24 -9.19 24.94
N VAL A 154 12.08 -8.55 24.77
CA VAL A 154 11.92 -7.42 23.84
C VAL A 154 12.41 -6.14 24.50
N ASP A 155 13.36 -5.44 23.88
CA ASP A 155 13.86 -4.14 24.36
C ASP A 155 13.10 -2.96 23.71
N PRO A 156 12.27 -2.21 24.47
CA PRO A 156 11.53 -1.06 23.95
C PRO A 156 12.41 0.20 23.76
N LEU A 157 13.68 0.20 24.18
CA LEU A 157 14.53 1.41 24.21
C LEU A 157 15.16 1.79 22.87
N ARG A 158 15.31 0.87 21.92
CA ARG A 158 16.05 1.15 20.67
C ARG A 158 15.32 2.06 19.67
N SER A 159 13.98 2.14 19.69
CA SER A 159 13.20 2.83 18.64
C SER A 159 13.00 4.35 18.85
N SER A 160 12.92 4.86 20.09
CA SER A 160 12.37 6.21 20.30
C SER A 160 13.28 7.37 19.90
N SER A 161 14.60 7.16 19.83
CA SER A 161 15.52 8.18 19.30
C SER A 161 15.20 8.53 17.85
N ARG A 162 14.83 7.53 17.05
CA ARG A 162 14.39 7.71 15.67
C ARG A 162 13.07 8.47 15.57
N SER A 163 12.11 8.15 16.43
CA SER A 163 10.82 8.87 16.48
C SER A 163 11.02 10.36 16.79
N LEU A 164 11.92 10.71 17.73
CA LEU A 164 12.25 12.10 18.03
C LEU A 164 12.92 12.82 16.84
N VAL A 165 13.87 12.18 16.16
CA VAL A 165 14.50 12.73 14.95
C VAL A 165 13.46 12.98 13.86
N VAL A 166 12.55 12.03 13.62
CA VAL A 166 11.47 12.18 12.63
C VAL A 166 10.54 13.33 13.01
N ILE A 167 10.11 13.43 14.26
CA ILE A 167 9.27 14.55 14.72
C ILE A 167 10.00 15.89 14.52
N GLY A 168 11.28 15.98 14.88
CA GLY A 168 12.08 17.19 14.67
C GLY A 168 12.20 17.58 13.20
N LEU A 169 12.42 16.61 12.30
CA LEU A 169 12.44 16.84 10.86
C LEU A 169 11.07 17.26 10.31
N LEU A 170 9.97 16.71 10.82
CA LEU A 170 8.62 17.10 10.43
C LEU A 170 8.29 18.52 10.91
N LEU A 171 8.69 18.90 12.12
CA LEU A 171 8.53 20.27 12.62
C LEU A 171 9.33 21.26 11.76
N LEU A 172 10.56 20.90 11.38
CA LEU A 172 11.35 21.71 10.46
C LEU A 172 10.69 21.81 9.08
N ALA A 173 10.22 20.69 8.53
CA ALA A 173 9.51 20.65 7.25
C ALA A 173 8.22 21.49 7.29
N LEU A 174 7.50 21.49 8.41
CA LEU A 174 6.31 22.31 8.61
C LEU A 174 6.64 23.80 8.54
N VAL A 175 7.66 24.24 9.29
CA VAL A 175 8.10 25.65 9.30
C VAL A 175 8.50 26.07 7.88
N LEU A 176 9.25 25.22 7.17
CA LEU A 176 9.72 25.50 5.82
C LEU A 176 8.59 25.50 4.78
N ALA A 177 7.61 24.60 4.91
CA ALA A 177 6.46 24.53 4.00
C ALA A 177 5.55 25.77 4.13
N VAL A 178 5.39 26.29 5.35
CA VAL A 178 4.59 27.51 5.60
C VAL A 178 5.34 28.77 5.16
N THR A 179 6.66 28.82 5.36
CA THR A 179 7.47 30.00 5.02
C THR A 179 7.91 30.06 3.56
N VAL A 180 8.06 28.90 2.90
CA VAL A 180 8.46 28.77 1.49
C VAL A 180 7.51 27.80 0.76
N PRO A 181 6.26 28.22 0.45
CA PRO A 181 5.24 27.35 -0.13
C PRO A 181 5.58 26.83 -1.54
N ALA A 182 6.44 27.55 -2.27
CA ALA A 182 6.85 27.19 -3.64
C ALA A 182 7.50 25.80 -3.74
N VAL A 183 8.10 25.30 -2.65
CA VAL A 183 8.74 23.97 -2.60
C VAL A 183 7.73 22.86 -2.26
N ASN A 184 6.53 23.19 -1.79
CA ASN A 184 5.41 22.27 -1.63
C ASN A 184 5.77 20.98 -0.82
N MET A 185 5.27 19.80 -1.21
CA MET A 185 5.52 18.49 -0.59
C MET A 185 7.00 18.08 -0.60
N PHE A 186 7.85 18.73 -1.39
CA PHE A 186 9.27 18.36 -1.48
C PHE A 186 10.03 18.59 -0.16
N TRP A 187 9.51 19.41 0.75
CA TRP A 187 10.06 19.51 2.11
C TRP A 187 10.03 18.18 2.89
N LEU A 188 9.15 17.25 2.52
CA LEU A 188 9.12 15.90 3.10
C LEU A 188 10.36 15.08 2.73
N LEU A 189 11.11 15.47 1.69
CA LEU A 189 12.40 14.83 1.37
C LEU A 189 13.42 14.97 2.51
N LEU A 190 13.23 15.91 3.43
CA LEU A 190 14.02 16.00 4.67
C LEU A 190 13.93 14.71 5.50
N LEU A 191 12.84 13.94 5.39
CA LEU A 191 12.70 12.64 6.06
C LEU A 191 13.73 11.60 5.58
N LEU A 192 14.29 11.77 4.38
CA LEU A 192 15.40 10.92 3.90
C LEU A 192 16.66 11.09 4.77
N LEU A 193 16.81 12.24 5.43
CA LEU A 193 17.93 12.52 6.35
C LEU A 193 17.77 11.82 7.71
N ALA A 194 16.60 11.29 8.04
CA ALA A 194 16.37 10.63 9.33
C ALA A 194 17.35 9.47 9.59
N GLY A 195 17.63 8.64 8.57
CA GLY A 195 18.56 7.51 8.68
C GLY A 195 20.03 7.93 8.85
N PRO A 196 20.56 8.86 8.03
CA PRO A 196 21.88 9.46 8.26
C PRO A 196 22.04 10.13 9.63
N ILE A 197 21.05 10.93 10.06
CA ILE A 197 21.09 11.63 11.36
C ILE A 197 21.11 10.62 12.50
N GLU A 198 20.27 9.58 12.45
CA GLU A 198 20.24 8.51 13.45
C GLU A 198 21.61 7.80 13.55
N ARG A 199 22.25 7.52 12.40
CA ARG A 199 23.60 6.91 12.38
C ARG A 199 24.66 7.81 13.02
N LEU A 200 24.55 9.13 12.87
CA LEU A 200 25.44 10.08 13.51
C LEU A 200 25.20 10.18 15.02
N VAL A 201 23.94 10.21 15.45
CA VAL A 201 23.56 10.28 16.87
C VAL A 201 24.03 9.05 17.65
N HIS A 202 24.04 7.87 17.01
CA HIS A 202 24.49 6.62 17.63
C HIS A 202 25.94 6.22 17.27
N ARG A 203 26.70 7.13 16.66
CA ARG A 203 28.11 6.90 16.32
C ARG A 203 28.91 6.69 17.62
N GLY A 204 29.34 5.45 17.87
CA GLY A 204 30.11 5.07 19.07
C GLY A 204 29.42 4.10 20.03
N ARG A 205 28.14 3.75 19.79
CA ARG A 205 27.49 2.63 20.49
C ARG A 205 27.73 1.33 19.73
N SER A 206 28.37 0.35 20.38
CA SER A 206 28.57 -0.98 19.79
C SER A 206 27.22 -1.62 19.43
N PRO A 207 27.04 -2.12 18.19
CA PRO A 207 25.82 -2.83 17.85
C PRO A 207 25.81 -4.17 18.60
N GLU A 208 25.03 -4.28 19.67
CA GLU A 208 24.81 -5.60 20.28
C GLU A 208 24.14 -6.54 19.26
N PRO A 209 24.49 -7.84 19.29
CA PRO A 209 23.93 -8.83 18.39
C PRO A 209 22.40 -8.79 18.41
N ARG A 210 21.78 -8.66 17.24
CA ARG A 210 20.33 -8.68 17.06
C ARG A 210 19.81 -10.07 17.44
N ARG A 211 19.43 -10.30 18.70
CA ARG A 211 18.52 -11.40 19.03
C ARG A 211 17.12 -10.95 18.62
N ARG A 212 16.86 -11.06 17.32
CA ARG A 212 15.57 -10.78 16.72
C ARG A 212 14.65 -11.92 17.14
N THR A 213 14.01 -11.81 18.31
CA THR A 213 12.87 -12.64 18.68
C THR A 213 11.70 -12.19 17.80
N ARG A 214 11.76 -12.55 16.52
CA ARG A 214 10.68 -12.25 15.57
C ARG A 214 9.56 -13.23 15.87
N THR A 215 8.39 -12.67 16.17
CA THR A 215 7.19 -13.42 16.47
C THR A 215 6.48 -13.77 15.15
N SER A 216 5.73 -14.88 15.11
CA SER A 216 4.87 -15.22 13.96
C SER A 216 3.91 -14.08 13.60
N ARG A 217 3.46 -13.32 14.61
CA ARG A 217 2.57 -12.16 14.48
C ARG A 217 3.09 -11.11 13.49
N GLY A 218 4.41 -10.93 13.41
CA GLY A 218 5.00 -9.93 12.51
C GLY A 218 4.70 -10.24 11.03
N LEU A 219 4.74 -11.51 10.65
CA LEU A 219 4.40 -11.92 9.29
C LEU A 219 2.89 -11.88 9.05
N ASP A 220 2.11 -12.37 10.02
CA ASP A 220 0.64 -12.42 9.92
C ASP A 220 0.04 -11.04 9.65
N ARG A 221 0.60 -9.99 10.26
CA ARG A 221 0.16 -8.61 10.01
C ARG A 221 0.49 -8.10 8.61
N ILE A 222 1.62 -8.48 8.02
CA ILE A 222 1.94 -8.12 6.63
C ILE A 222 0.91 -8.74 5.69
N VAL A 223 0.57 -10.01 5.93
CA VAL A 223 -0.46 -10.72 5.16
C VAL A 223 -1.83 -10.08 5.37
N ASN A 224 -2.25 -9.82 6.61
CA ASN A 224 -3.55 -9.21 6.92
C ASN A 224 -3.69 -7.80 6.33
N PHE A 225 -2.61 -7.00 6.39
CA PHE A 225 -2.58 -5.68 5.77
C PHE A 225 -2.70 -5.78 4.25
N SER A 226 -1.96 -6.69 3.61
CA SER A 226 -2.01 -6.92 2.17
C SER A 226 -3.39 -7.37 1.71
N ASP A 227 -3.98 -8.37 2.37
CA ASP A 227 -5.30 -8.89 2.05
C ASP A 227 -6.39 -7.82 2.21
N ALA A 228 -6.30 -7.00 3.27
CA ALA A 228 -7.21 -5.86 3.45
C ALA A 228 -7.05 -4.82 2.34
N THR A 229 -5.83 -4.46 1.97
CA THR A 229 -5.57 -3.50 0.87
C THR A 229 -6.10 -4.01 -0.46
N VAL A 230 -5.91 -5.29 -0.78
CA VAL A 230 -6.43 -5.92 -2.00
C VAL A 230 -7.95 -5.94 -1.98
N ALA A 231 -8.58 -6.32 -0.87
CA ALA A 231 -10.03 -6.34 -0.73
C ALA A 231 -10.64 -4.96 -0.97
N ILE A 232 -10.06 -3.90 -0.39
CA ILE A 232 -10.55 -2.53 -0.60
C ILE A 232 -10.34 -2.08 -2.05
N ALA A 233 -9.17 -2.35 -2.65
CA ALA A 233 -8.90 -2.00 -4.04
C ALA A 233 -9.91 -2.63 -5.02
N ILE A 234 -10.29 -3.90 -4.79
CA ILE A 234 -11.34 -4.57 -5.56
C ILE A 234 -12.69 -3.88 -5.40
N THR A 235 -13.06 -3.48 -4.17
CA THR A 235 -14.35 -2.81 -3.92
C THR A 235 -14.41 -1.39 -4.47
N ILE A 236 -13.29 -0.66 -4.53
CA ILE A 236 -13.23 0.70 -5.09
C ILE A 236 -13.62 0.71 -6.58
N LEU A 237 -13.34 -0.37 -7.32
CA LEU A 237 -13.68 -0.47 -8.75
C LEU A 237 -15.17 -0.29 -9.05
N VAL A 238 -16.06 -0.54 -8.07
CA VAL A 238 -17.51 -0.39 -8.28
C VAL A 238 -17.97 1.06 -8.13
N LEU A 239 -17.17 1.93 -7.50
CA LEU A 239 -17.62 3.28 -7.12
C LEU A 239 -18.05 4.13 -8.32
N PRO A 240 -17.31 4.18 -9.46
CA PRO A 240 -17.77 4.94 -10.63
C PRO A 240 -19.16 4.49 -11.12
N LEU A 241 -19.46 3.19 -11.06
CA LEU A 241 -20.77 2.66 -11.46
C LEU A 241 -21.89 3.04 -10.48
N VAL A 242 -21.57 3.14 -9.19
CA VAL A 242 -22.52 3.54 -8.14
C VAL A 242 -22.88 5.03 -8.28
N GLU A 243 -21.96 5.86 -8.74
CA GLU A 243 -22.15 7.30 -8.90
C GLU A 243 -23.03 7.67 -10.11
N VAL A 244 -23.01 6.86 -11.17
CA VAL A 244 -23.81 7.06 -12.39
C VAL A 244 -25.30 6.73 -12.19
N ALA A 245 -25.63 5.73 -11.38
CA ALA A 245 -27.00 5.22 -11.28
C ALA A 245 -28.05 6.26 -10.82
N PRO A 246 -27.77 7.15 -9.83
CA PRO A 246 -28.68 8.22 -9.46
C PRO A 246 -28.95 9.25 -10.56
N GLU A 247 -27.97 9.53 -11.43
CA GLU A 247 -28.10 10.52 -12.50
C GLU A 247 -29.11 10.03 -13.56
N ILE A 248 -28.98 8.79 -14.01
CA ILE A 248 -29.92 8.15 -14.94
C ILE A 248 -31.33 8.09 -14.35
N GLY A 249 -31.46 7.79 -13.06
CA GLY A 249 -32.75 7.78 -12.38
C GLY A 249 -33.44 9.15 -12.35
N ARG A 250 -32.67 10.25 -12.25
CA ARG A 250 -33.21 11.62 -12.31
C ARG A 250 -33.66 12.00 -13.71
N GLU A 251 -33.05 11.42 -14.74
CA GLU A 251 -33.42 11.60 -16.15
C GLU A 251 -34.61 10.72 -16.57
N GLY A 252 -35.15 9.90 -15.65
CA GLY A 252 -36.28 9.00 -15.91
C GLY A 252 -35.89 7.69 -16.59
N GLY A 253 -34.58 7.41 -16.69
CA GLY A 253 -34.06 6.15 -17.21
C GLY A 253 -34.24 4.98 -16.23
N GLY A 254 -34.23 3.78 -16.78
CA GLY A 254 -34.31 2.51 -16.05
C GLY A 254 -32.97 1.79 -15.98
N VAL A 255 -32.98 0.59 -15.40
CA VAL A 255 -31.78 -0.29 -15.31
C VAL A 255 -31.24 -0.63 -16.70
N ALA A 256 -32.11 -0.77 -17.72
CA ALA A 256 -31.69 -1.03 -19.08
C ALA A 256 -30.80 0.10 -19.63
N ASP A 257 -31.14 1.36 -19.33
CA ASP A 257 -30.36 2.52 -19.77
C ASP A 257 -28.97 2.55 -19.12
N VAL A 258 -28.87 2.20 -17.83
CA VAL A 258 -27.57 2.05 -17.14
C VAL A 258 -26.71 1.02 -17.84
N LEU A 259 -27.27 -0.15 -18.17
CA LEU A 259 -26.53 -1.25 -18.80
C LEU A 259 -26.07 -0.91 -20.22
N ASP A 260 -26.91 -0.25 -21.00
CA ASP A 260 -26.63 0.03 -22.41
C ASP A 260 -25.68 1.24 -22.57
N GLN A 261 -25.87 2.29 -21.76
CA GLN A 261 -25.07 3.51 -21.82
C GLN A 261 -23.68 3.34 -21.18
N HIS A 262 -23.52 2.44 -20.20
CA HIS A 262 -22.26 2.26 -19.44
C HIS A 262 -21.68 0.84 -19.55
N ARG A 263 -21.96 0.15 -20.67
CA ARG A 263 -21.47 -1.21 -20.92
C ARG A 263 -19.94 -1.34 -20.81
N ASP A 264 -19.20 -0.33 -21.27
CA ASP A 264 -17.74 -0.36 -21.33
C ASP A 264 -17.15 -0.23 -19.92
N SER A 265 -17.72 0.62 -19.07
CA SER A 265 -17.38 0.73 -17.65
C SER A 265 -17.72 -0.55 -16.87
N LEU A 266 -18.86 -1.20 -17.17
CA LEU A 266 -19.23 -2.49 -16.58
C LEU A 266 -18.26 -3.61 -16.95
N LEU A 267 -17.84 -3.68 -18.21
CA LEU A 267 -16.85 -4.65 -18.68
C LEU A 267 -15.47 -4.37 -18.07
N ALA A 268 -15.04 -3.10 -18.02
CA ALA A 268 -13.79 -2.68 -17.40
C ALA A 268 -13.76 -3.01 -15.90
N PHE A 269 -14.86 -2.77 -15.19
CA PHE A 269 -15.06 -3.20 -13.80
C PHE A 269 -14.91 -4.71 -13.64
N GLY A 270 -15.70 -5.51 -14.37
CA GLY A 270 -15.71 -6.97 -14.21
C GLY A 270 -14.39 -7.63 -14.58
N LEU A 271 -13.73 -7.12 -15.63
CA LEU A 271 -12.39 -7.53 -16.02
C LEU A 271 -11.38 -7.21 -14.92
N SER A 272 -11.38 -5.97 -14.43
CA SER A 272 -10.39 -5.51 -13.45
C SER A 272 -10.58 -6.15 -12.07
N PHE A 273 -11.83 -6.37 -11.64
CA PHE A 273 -12.17 -7.18 -10.47
C PHE A 273 -11.53 -8.56 -10.56
N THR A 274 -11.74 -9.24 -11.70
CA THR A 274 -11.21 -10.59 -11.94
C THR A 274 -9.69 -10.58 -11.97
N LEU A 275 -9.07 -9.58 -12.59
CA LEU A 275 -7.62 -9.49 -12.71
C LEU A 275 -6.95 -9.26 -11.35
N ILE A 276 -7.45 -8.35 -10.51
CA ILE A 276 -6.89 -8.16 -9.16
C ILE A 276 -7.00 -9.48 -8.37
N ALA A 277 -8.15 -10.18 -8.43
CA ALA A 277 -8.31 -11.48 -7.78
C ALA A 277 -7.31 -12.53 -8.29
N VAL A 278 -7.05 -12.56 -9.60
CA VAL A 278 -6.06 -13.45 -10.22
C VAL A 278 -4.63 -13.11 -9.77
N PHE A 279 -4.28 -11.83 -9.60
CA PHE A 279 -2.97 -11.41 -9.08
C PHE A 279 -2.81 -11.67 -7.58
N TRP A 280 -3.90 -11.65 -6.81
CA TRP A 280 -3.88 -11.95 -5.39
C TRP A 280 -3.53 -13.42 -5.09
N VAL A 281 -4.03 -14.37 -5.87
CA VAL A 281 -3.76 -15.81 -5.64
C VAL A 281 -2.26 -16.16 -5.57
N PRO A 282 -1.39 -15.78 -6.52
CA PRO A 282 0.05 -16.03 -6.41
C PRO A 282 0.73 -15.23 -5.31
N HIS A 283 0.25 -14.02 -4.98
CA HIS A 283 0.71 -13.25 -3.83
C HIS A 283 0.45 -14.01 -2.51
N HIS A 284 -0.80 -14.43 -2.29
CA HIS A 284 -1.17 -15.22 -1.11
C HIS A 284 -0.31 -16.49 -0.99
N ARG A 285 -0.15 -17.23 -2.10
CA ARG A 285 0.68 -18.45 -2.14
C ARG A 285 2.16 -18.22 -1.82
N VAL A 286 2.75 -17.09 -2.22
CA VAL A 286 4.18 -16.85 -1.91
C VAL A 286 4.37 -16.55 -0.42
N PHE A 287 3.40 -15.91 0.23
CA PHE A 287 3.40 -15.67 1.67
C PHE A 287 3.03 -16.92 2.50
N GLU A 288 2.36 -17.92 1.91
CA GLU A 288 2.25 -19.27 2.50
C GLU A 288 3.61 -19.99 2.59
N LEU A 289 4.58 -19.63 1.73
CA LEU A 289 5.95 -20.17 1.78
C LEU A 289 6.85 -19.40 2.77
N ALA A 290 6.57 -18.12 2.97
CA ALA A 290 7.34 -17.26 3.88
C ALA A 290 7.09 -17.66 5.34
N GLY A 291 8.16 -17.86 6.11
CA GLY A 291 8.11 -18.11 7.57
C GLY A 291 8.63 -16.94 8.39
N ASP A 292 9.31 -15.99 7.74
CA ASP A 292 9.83 -14.76 8.32
C ASP A 292 9.88 -13.68 7.23
N TYR A 293 10.10 -12.42 7.62
CA TYR A 293 10.23 -11.28 6.73
C TYR A 293 11.45 -10.44 7.07
N ASP A 294 11.94 -9.72 6.08
CA ASP A 294 12.91 -8.65 6.27
C ASP A 294 12.42 -7.35 5.62
N ALA A 295 13.22 -6.29 5.74
CA ALA A 295 12.85 -5.00 5.17
C ALA A 295 12.75 -5.05 3.63
N GLY A 296 13.53 -5.91 2.97
CA GLY A 296 13.50 -6.05 1.52
C GLY A 296 12.17 -6.63 1.04
N LEU A 297 11.74 -7.73 1.67
CA LEU A 297 10.45 -8.37 1.38
C LEU A 297 9.29 -7.40 1.58
N VAL A 298 9.30 -6.66 2.68
CA VAL A 298 8.28 -5.66 3.01
C VAL A 298 8.20 -4.52 2.00
N TRP A 299 9.34 -3.99 1.52
CA TRP A 299 9.31 -2.93 0.51
C TRP A 299 8.83 -3.42 -0.86
N LEU A 300 9.17 -4.65 -1.22
CA LEU A 300 8.64 -5.29 -2.44
C LEU A 300 7.13 -5.50 -2.34
N ASP A 301 6.65 -5.92 -1.17
CA ASP A 301 5.23 -6.06 -0.87
C ASP A 301 4.48 -4.72 -0.97
N LEU A 302 5.00 -3.66 -0.33
CA LEU A 302 4.42 -2.31 -0.46
C LEU A 302 4.40 -1.80 -1.90
N LEU A 303 5.40 -2.14 -2.74
CA LEU A 303 5.39 -1.79 -4.16
C LEU A 303 4.32 -2.55 -4.93
N TRP A 304 4.11 -3.84 -4.61
CA TRP A 304 3.02 -4.63 -5.16
C TRP A 304 1.66 -4.04 -4.76
N LEU A 305 1.47 -3.72 -3.47
CA LEU A 305 0.26 -3.09 -2.95
C LEU A 305 -0.01 -1.72 -3.56
N ALA A 306 1.01 -0.89 -3.79
CA ALA A 306 0.86 0.39 -4.48
C ALA A 306 0.32 0.20 -5.89
N SER A 307 0.81 -0.82 -6.60
CA SER A 307 0.37 -1.14 -7.96
C SER A 307 -1.08 -1.63 -7.98
N VAL A 308 -1.48 -2.46 -7.01
CA VAL A 308 -2.88 -2.92 -6.86
C VAL A 308 -3.80 -1.76 -6.49
N ALA A 309 -3.41 -0.91 -5.52
CA ALA A 309 -4.19 0.25 -5.10
C ALA A 309 -4.32 1.31 -6.21
N PHE A 310 -3.37 1.38 -7.13
CA PHE A 310 -3.39 2.26 -8.30
C PHE A 310 -4.25 1.72 -9.46
N PHE A 311 -4.50 0.42 -9.48
CA PHE A 311 -5.20 -0.25 -10.58
C PHE A 311 -6.61 0.30 -10.88
N PRO A 312 -7.43 0.73 -9.90
CA PRO A 312 -8.71 1.38 -10.15
C PRO A 312 -8.60 2.62 -11.04
N PHE A 313 -7.62 3.49 -10.80
CA PHE A 313 -7.39 4.65 -11.67
C PHE A 313 -7.08 4.22 -13.11
N THR A 314 -6.23 3.21 -13.30
CA THR A 314 -5.90 2.73 -14.65
C THR A 314 -7.10 2.09 -15.35
N THR A 315 -8.04 1.55 -14.57
CA THR A 315 -9.29 0.97 -15.08
C THR A 315 -10.24 2.07 -15.55
N SER A 316 -10.45 3.12 -14.73
CA SER A 316 -11.22 4.30 -15.12
C SER A 316 -10.60 5.01 -16.33
N ALA A 317 -9.27 5.16 -16.35
CA ALA A 317 -8.58 5.77 -17.49
C ALA A 317 -8.83 4.99 -18.79
N LEU A 318 -8.84 3.67 -18.72
CA LEU A 318 -9.16 2.78 -19.84
C LEU A 318 -10.62 2.86 -20.29
N ALA A 319 -11.56 3.05 -19.36
CA ALA A 319 -12.99 3.13 -19.68
C ALA A 319 -13.38 4.51 -20.25
N GLN A 320 -12.82 5.59 -19.71
CA GLN A 320 -13.29 6.96 -19.96
C GLN A 320 -12.49 7.71 -21.01
N LEU A 321 -11.18 7.44 -21.12
CA LEU A 321 -10.36 8.13 -22.12
C LEU A 321 -10.48 7.42 -23.48
N PRO A 322 -10.51 8.18 -24.58
CA PRO A 322 -10.48 7.60 -25.92
C PRO A 322 -9.33 6.61 -26.06
N ASP A 323 -9.61 5.48 -26.73
CA ASP A 323 -8.68 4.37 -26.89
C ASP A 323 -7.33 4.85 -27.44
N SER A 324 -6.36 4.99 -26.53
CA SER A 324 -5.04 5.54 -26.83
C SER A 324 -3.96 4.56 -26.42
N ARG A 325 -2.88 4.53 -27.21
CA ARG A 325 -1.66 3.75 -26.92
C ARG A 325 -1.17 3.98 -25.49
N ALA A 326 -1.30 5.20 -24.97
CA ALA A 326 -0.86 5.57 -23.64
C ALA A 326 -1.72 4.93 -22.55
N THR A 327 -3.05 4.94 -22.71
CA THR A 327 -4.01 4.35 -21.77
C THR A 327 -3.86 2.84 -21.69
N ILE A 328 -3.79 2.15 -22.83
CA ILE A 328 -3.52 0.71 -22.90
C ILE A 328 -2.16 0.38 -22.28
N GLY A 329 -1.14 1.20 -22.61
CA GLY A 329 0.20 1.07 -22.04
C GLY A 329 0.23 1.22 -20.52
N LEU A 330 -0.53 2.16 -19.96
CA LEU A 330 -0.65 2.37 -18.51
C LEU A 330 -1.32 1.17 -17.82
N TYR A 331 -2.41 0.65 -18.41
CA TYR A 331 -3.15 -0.48 -17.87
C TYR A 331 -2.31 -1.77 -17.85
N ILE A 332 -1.75 -2.16 -19.01
CA ILE A 332 -0.88 -3.35 -19.11
C ILE A 332 0.43 -3.12 -18.35
N GLY A 333 0.97 -1.90 -18.37
CA GLY A 333 2.18 -1.54 -17.62
C GLY A 333 2.03 -1.75 -16.12
N THR A 334 0.88 -1.40 -15.55
CA THR A 334 0.59 -1.64 -14.13
C THR A 334 0.55 -3.14 -13.81
N MET A 335 0.00 -3.97 -14.72
CA MET A 335 0.08 -5.44 -14.60
C MET A 335 1.51 -5.97 -14.66
N VAL A 336 2.36 -5.41 -15.53
CA VAL A 336 3.77 -5.78 -15.61
C VAL A 336 4.48 -5.46 -14.30
N VAL A 337 4.17 -4.32 -13.66
CA VAL A 337 4.73 -3.99 -12.33
C VAL A 337 4.23 -4.96 -11.26
N MET A 338 2.94 -5.28 -11.21
CA MET A 338 2.38 -6.28 -10.28
C MET A 338 3.01 -7.67 -10.48
N SER A 339 3.20 -8.11 -11.72
CA SER A 339 3.82 -9.40 -12.02
C SER A 339 5.33 -9.40 -11.73
N GLY A 340 6.03 -8.32 -12.09
CA GLY A 340 7.46 -8.16 -11.87
C GLY A 340 7.84 -8.11 -10.39
N THR A 341 7.02 -7.43 -9.58
CA THR A 341 7.20 -7.42 -8.12
C THR A 341 7.02 -8.80 -7.50
N LEU A 342 6.06 -9.62 -7.96
CA LEU A 342 5.96 -11.03 -7.55
C LEU A 342 7.20 -11.85 -7.92
N VAL A 343 7.78 -11.65 -9.12
CA VAL A 343 9.07 -12.27 -9.50
C VAL A 343 10.17 -11.86 -8.52
N LEU A 344 10.24 -10.57 -8.17
CA LEU A 344 11.24 -10.05 -7.23
C LEU A 344 11.04 -10.61 -5.81
N ILE A 345 9.81 -10.77 -5.35
CA ILE A 345 9.48 -11.39 -4.05
C ILE A 345 9.96 -12.84 -4.01
N GLU A 346 9.60 -13.66 -5.00
CA GLU A 346 10.05 -15.05 -5.06
C GLU A 346 11.58 -15.16 -5.18
N TRP A 347 12.19 -14.30 -5.99
CA TRP A 347 13.65 -14.24 -6.13
C TRP A 347 14.35 -13.84 -4.83
N HIS A 348 13.77 -12.91 -4.06
CA HIS A 348 14.28 -12.51 -2.75
C HIS A 348 14.22 -13.66 -1.75
N LEU A 349 13.10 -14.40 -1.71
CA LEU A 349 12.97 -15.61 -0.86
C LEU A 349 13.99 -16.69 -1.24
N LEU A 350 14.26 -16.89 -2.53
CA LEU A 350 15.31 -17.81 -2.98
C LEU A 350 16.71 -17.40 -2.54
N ARG A 351 17.03 -16.11 -2.59
CA ARG A 351 18.32 -15.58 -2.12
C ARG A 351 18.44 -15.57 -0.60
N ARG A 352 17.32 -15.70 0.11
CA ARG A 352 17.24 -15.71 1.57
C ARG A 352 16.43 -16.91 2.07
N PRO A 353 16.94 -18.15 1.94
CA PRO A 353 16.21 -19.36 2.37
C PRO A 353 15.81 -19.35 3.85
N GLY A 354 16.55 -18.61 4.69
CA GLY A 354 16.21 -18.41 6.10
C GLY A 354 14.91 -17.64 6.35
N LEU A 355 14.29 -17.04 5.33
CA LEU A 355 12.97 -16.43 5.40
C LEU A 355 11.83 -17.42 5.10
N MET A 356 12.12 -18.61 4.60
CA MET A 356 11.10 -19.60 4.24
C MET A 356 10.68 -20.45 5.45
N ARG A 357 9.42 -20.90 5.49
CA ARG A 357 8.95 -21.86 6.51
C ARG A 357 9.76 -23.16 6.42
N ALA A 358 10.02 -23.77 7.57
CA ALA A 358 10.64 -25.09 7.61
C ALA A 358 9.75 -26.10 6.88
N GLY A 359 10.33 -26.87 5.95
CA GLY A 359 9.56 -27.81 5.12
C GLY A 359 8.74 -27.16 4.01
N ALA A 360 8.85 -25.83 3.80
CA ALA A 360 8.24 -25.18 2.65
C ALA A 360 8.74 -25.83 1.34
N GLY A 361 7.83 -25.96 0.37
CA GLY A 361 8.18 -26.45 -0.96
C GLY A 361 9.24 -25.58 -1.64
N ARG A 362 9.81 -26.07 -2.74
CA ARG A 362 10.78 -25.30 -3.53
C ARG A 362 10.09 -24.14 -4.25
N VAL A 363 10.64 -22.94 -4.09
CA VAL A 363 10.28 -21.79 -4.94
C VAL A 363 10.75 -22.08 -6.37
N ARG A 364 9.87 -21.89 -7.35
CA ARG A 364 10.14 -22.15 -8.77
C ARG A 364 9.92 -20.86 -9.55
N LEU A 365 11.01 -20.12 -9.83
CA LEU A 365 10.94 -18.83 -10.56
C LEU A 365 10.24 -18.90 -11.92
N SER A 366 10.17 -20.08 -12.55
CA SER A 366 9.40 -20.26 -13.78
C SER A 366 7.91 -19.96 -13.60
N ARG A 367 7.35 -20.09 -12.39
CA ARG A 367 5.95 -19.80 -12.11
C ARG A 367 5.61 -18.32 -12.24
N PRO A 368 6.29 -17.38 -11.56
CA PRO A 368 6.02 -15.95 -11.73
C PRO A 368 6.67 -15.36 -13.01
N SER A 369 7.78 -15.92 -13.50
CA SER A 369 8.51 -15.34 -14.65
C SER A 369 7.80 -15.52 -15.99
N VAL A 370 7.02 -16.60 -16.17
CA VAL A 370 6.25 -16.83 -17.41
C VAL A 370 5.14 -15.77 -17.61
N PRO A 371 4.21 -15.55 -16.65
CA PRO A 371 3.21 -14.49 -16.81
C PRO A 371 3.85 -13.11 -16.90
N PHE A 372 4.94 -12.84 -16.17
CA PHE A 372 5.69 -11.59 -16.32
C PHE A 372 6.23 -11.39 -17.75
N GLY A 373 6.87 -12.41 -18.32
CA GLY A 373 7.40 -12.35 -19.69
C GLY A 373 6.30 -12.18 -20.74
N LEU A 374 5.15 -12.85 -20.56
CA LEU A 374 3.98 -12.70 -21.44
C LEU A 374 3.35 -11.30 -21.33
N LEU A 375 3.23 -10.74 -20.12
CA LEU A 375 2.74 -9.37 -19.92
C LEU A 375 3.69 -8.33 -20.48
N ALA A 376 5.00 -8.50 -20.29
CA ALA A 376 6.00 -7.60 -20.86
C ALA A 376 5.97 -7.64 -22.41
N LEU A 377 5.81 -8.84 -22.99
CA LEU A 377 5.61 -8.99 -24.42
C LEU A 377 4.31 -8.33 -24.89
N ALA A 378 3.20 -8.56 -24.18
CA ALA A 378 1.91 -7.93 -24.47
C ALA A 378 2.01 -6.40 -24.41
N LEU A 379 2.72 -5.84 -23.43
CA LEU A 379 2.96 -4.40 -23.32
C LEU A 379 3.74 -3.87 -24.53
N VAL A 380 4.85 -4.52 -24.89
CA VAL A 380 5.66 -4.12 -26.05
C VAL A 380 4.81 -4.16 -27.32
N LEU A 381 4.05 -5.24 -27.53
CA LEU A 381 3.20 -5.40 -28.71
C LEU A 381 2.03 -4.40 -28.73
N ALA A 382 1.40 -4.12 -27.59
CA ALA A 382 0.35 -3.11 -27.48
C ALA A 382 0.86 -1.69 -27.78
N LEU A 383 2.11 -1.40 -27.41
CA LEU A 383 2.74 -0.12 -27.75
C LEU A 383 3.15 -0.06 -29.23
N LEU A 384 3.61 -1.17 -29.83
CA LEU A 384 4.02 -1.20 -31.23
C LEU A 384 2.82 -1.27 -32.20
N VAL A 385 1.76 -1.97 -31.81
CA VAL A 385 0.55 -2.20 -32.61
C VAL A 385 -0.69 -1.90 -31.74
N PRO A 386 -1.03 -0.62 -31.52
CA PRO A 386 -2.13 -0.22 -30.65
C PRO A 386 -3.50 -0.62 -31.16
N SER A 387 -3.67 -0.84 -32.47
CA SER A 387 -4.93 -1.25 -33.10
C SER A 387 -5.46 -2.60 -32.60
N VAL A 388 -4.58 -3.44 -32.04
CA VAL A 388 -4.95 -4.71 -31.41
C VAL A 388 -5.35 -4.50 -29.93
N GLY A 389 -4.92 -3.40 -29.31
CA GLY A 389 -5.34 -3.02 -27.96
C GLY A 389 -5.12 -4.10 -26.90
N LEU A 390 -6.16 -4.36 -26.09
CA LEU A 390 -6.13 -5.34 -25.00
C LEU A 390 -6.11 -6.80 -25.48
N TRP A 391 -6.36 -7.07 -26.78
CA TRP A 391 -6.30 -8.44 -27.31
C TRP A 391 -4.91 -9.06 -27.17
N TRP A 392 -3.86 -8.27 -27.01
CA TRP A 392 -2.52 -8.77 -26.67
C TRP A 392 -2.47 -9.51 -25.32
N LEU A 393 -3.41 -9.26 -24.41
CA LEU A 393 -3.54 -10.02 -23.16
C LEU A 393 -3.93 -11.49 -23.39
N LEU A 394 -4.46 -11.85 -24.57
CA LEU A 394 -4.69 -13.26 -24.93
C LEU A 394 -3.39 -14.08 -24.94
N LEU A 395 -2.22 -13.46 -25.02
CA LEU A 395 -0.93 -14.14 -24.82
C LEU A 395 -0.85 -14.86 -23.46
N LEU A 396 -1.57 -14.38 -22.44
CA LEU A 396 -1.65 -15.04 -21.14
C LEU A 396 -2.26 -16.45 -21.20
N THR A 397 -3.08 -16.75 -22.21
CA THR A 397 -3.61 -18.12 -22.43
C THR A 397 -2.49 -19.13 -22.70
N LEU A 398 -1.32 -18.67 -23.18
CA LEU A 398 -0.13 -19.48 -23.40
C LEU A 398 0.60 -19.85 -22.10
N GLN A 399 0.23 -19.29 -20.95
CA GLN A 399 0.86 -19.56 -19.65
C GLN A 399 0.85 -21.05 -19.29
N ARG A 400 -0.32 -21.71 -19.41
CA ARG A 400 -0.46 -23.15 -19.10
C ARG A 400 0.41 -24.05 -20.00
N PRO A 401 0.37 -23.95 -21.34
CA PRO A 401 1.23 -24.77 -22.18
C PRO A 401 2.72 -24.51 -21.95
N LEU A 402 3.12 -23.25 -21.72
CA LEU A 402 4.52 -22.92 -21.39
C LEU A 402 4.99 -23.61 -20.11
N TRP A 403 4.17 -23.64 -19.06
CA TRP A 403 4.51 -24.36 -17.83
C TRP A 403 4.64 -25.88 -18.04
N LEU A 404 3.80 -26.50 -18.86
CA LEU A 404 3.89 -27.93 -19.18
C LEU A 404 5.21 -28.25 -19.91
N VAL A 405 5.63 -27.40 -20.84
CA VAL A 405 6.89 -27.56 -21.56
C VAL A 405 8.09 -27.40 -20.62
N LEU A 406 8.05 -26.41 -19.73
CA LEU A 406 9.13 -26.17 -18.75
C LEU A 406 9.22 -27.30 -17.71
N ALA A 407 8.09 -27.86 -17.27
CA ALA A 407 8.07 -29.00 -16.36
C ALA A 407 8.76 -30.23 -16.97
N ARG A 408 8.46 -30.54 -18.24
CA ARG A 408 9.09 -31.66 -18.97
C ARG A 408 10.61 -31.52 -19.15
N ARG A 409 11.13 -30.29 -19.15
CA ARG A 409 12.57 -30.01 -19.22
C ARG A 409 13.29 -30.12 -17.87
N GLN A 410 12.57 -30.09 -16.75
CA GLN A 410 13.14 -30.23 -15.41
C GLN A 410 13.16 -31.68 -14.92
N GLU A 411 12.42 -32.58 -15.58
CA GLU A 411 12.38 -34.03 -15.31
C GLU A 411 13.38 -34.83 -16.15
N ARG A 412 14.00 -34.22 -17.16
CA ARG A 412 15.14 -34.74 -17.93
C ARG A 412 16.42 -34.14 -17.40
#